data_AF-A0A368FPY0-F1
#
_entry.id   AF-A0A368FPY0-F1
#
_cell.length_a   1.000
_cell.length_b   1.000
_cell.length_c   1.000
_cell.angle_alpha   90.00
_cell.angle_beta   90.00
_cell.angle_gamma   90.00
#
_symmetry.space_group_name_H-M   'P 1'
#
loop_
_entity.id
_entity.type
_entity.pdbx_description
1 polymer ?
#
loop_
_entity_poly.entity_id
_entity_poly.type
_entity_poly.pdbx_seq_one_letter_code
_entity_poly.pdbx_strand_id
1 'polypeptide(L)'
;MDGINQNPDCMNHLKFGSRMDMRRQCASNEKFCISTVTNLNGFFVTIERDCAVSCEEGCEERGYGLFYTECRRCCRESLCNEFDGALYYRPKSARAVLSNFYIAITFFLLCFLSRIRV
;
A
#
# COMPACT_ATOMS: atom_id res chain seq x y z
N MET A 1 -19.45 32.02 -6.11
CA MET A 1 -18.94 30.64 -5.93
C MET A 1 -17.45 30.73 -6.04
N ASP A 2 -16.79 30.71 -4.89
CA ASP A 2 -15.39 31.06 -4.79
C ASP A 2 -14.56 29.94 -5.41
N GLY A 3 -13.81 30.28 -6.47
CA GLY A 3 -12.88 29.41 -7.18
C GLY A 3 -11.64 29.07 -6.35
N ILE A 4 -11.85 28.72 -5.08
CA ILE A 4 -10.82 28.21 -4.19
C ILE A 4 -10.47 26.83 -4.72
N ASN A 5 -9.24 26.69 -5.23
CA ASN A 5 -8.64 25.42 -5.52
C ASN A 5 -8.54 24.64 -4.20
N GLN A 6 -9.56 23.83 -3.90
CA GLN A 6 -9.63 22.97 -2.71
C GLN A 6 -8.68 21.77 -2.81
N ASN A 7 -7.60 21.85 -3.57
CA ASN A 7 -6.56 20.83 -3.56
C ASN A 7 -5.96 20.78 -2.16
N PRO A 8 -6.20 19.73 -1.36
CA PRO A 8 -5.77 19.73 0.03
C PRO A 8 -4.24 19.69 0.09
N ASP A 9 -3.66 20.80 0.55
CA ASP A 9 -2.24 21.13 0.54
C ASP A 9 -1.33 20.21 1.40
N CYS A 10 -1.90 19.21 2.07
CA CYS A 10 -1.21 18.31 3.01
C CYS A 10 -1.12 16.86 2.55
N MET A 11 -1.37 16.57 1.27
CA MET A 11 -1.46 15.19 0.77
C MET A 11 -0.18 14.63 0.13
N ASN A 12 0.73 15.50 -0.34
CA ASN A 12 1.88 15.12 -1.17
C ASN A 12 3.23 15.28 -0.44
N HIS A 13 4.19 14.37 -0.71
CA HIS A 13 5.56 14.38 -0.17
C HIS A 13 6.32 15.72 -0.34
N LEU A 14 6.08 16.46 -1.42
CA LEU A 14 6.74 17.76 -1.70
C LEU A 14 6.49 18.79 -0.59
N LYS A 15 5.31 18.75 0.04
CA LYS A 15 4.98 19.66 1.15
C LYS A 15 5.58 19.18 2.47
N PHE A 16 5.62 17.87 2.74
CA PHE A 16 6.35 17.36 3.91
C PHE A 16 7.83 17.70 3.83
N GLY A 17 8.46 17.59 2.65
CA GLY A 17 9.85 17.97 2.44
C GLY A 17 10.15 19.45 2.74
N SER A 18 9.17 20.34 2.60
CA SER A 18 9.30 21.77 2.88
C SER A 18 8.84 22.19 4.28
N ARG A 19 8.07 21.36 5.00
CA ARG A 19 7.47 21.68 6.31
C ARG A 19 8.05 20.80 7.42
N MET A 20 9.05 21.32 8.14
CA MET A 20 9.71 20.60 9.24
C MET A 20 8.75 20.31 10.40
N ASP A 21 7.77 21.19 10.62
CA ASP A 21 6.72 21.08 11.64
C ASP A 21 5.71 19.95 11.36
N MET A 22 5.65 19.46 10.12
CA MET A 22 4.81 18.33 9.71
C MET A 22 5.58 16.99 9.69
N ARG A 23 6.83 16.99 10.17
CA ARG A 23 7.71 15.83 10.19
C ARG A 23 8.03 15.47 11.63
N ARG A 24 8.22 14.19 11.88
CA ARG A 24 8.86 13.70 13.10
C ARG A 24 9.99 12.75 12.76
N GLN A 25 10.95 12.66 13.68
CA GLN A 25 11.98 11.64 13.62
C GLN A 25 11.38 10.31 14.10
N CYS A 26 11.60 9.23 13.34
CA CYS A 26 11.27 7.88 13.81
C CYS A 26 12.27 7.44 14.89
N ALA A 27 11.78 6.69 15.88
CA ALA A 27 12.62 6.00 16.85
C ALA A 27 13.43 4.88 16.17
N SER A 28 14.54 4.46 16.81
CA SER A 28 15.46 3.47 16.23
C SER A 28 14.84 2.09 15.94
N ASN A 29 13.78 1.73 16.66
CA ASN A 29 13.04 0.49 16.46
C ASN A 29 11.89 0.61 15.44
N GLU A 30 11.50 1.82 15.05
CA GLU A 30 10.45 2.08 14.06
C GLU A 30 11.02 1.96 12.64
N LYS A 31 10.83 0.80 12.02
CA LYS A 31 11.44 0.44 10.72
C LYS A 31 10.61 0.87 9.51
N PHE A 32 9.38 1.36 9.73
CA PHE A 32 8.43 1.67 8.68
C PHE A 32 7.86 3.07 8.85
N CYS A 33 7.64 3.76 7.74
CA CYS A 33 6.68 4.86 7.67
C CYS A 33 5.33 4.26 7.29
N ILE A 34 4.29 4.65 8.03
CA ILE A 34 2.91 4.20 7.86
C ILE A 34 2.04 5.37 7.44
N SER A 35 1.10 5.11 6.54
CA SER A 35 -0.06 5.98 6.32
C SER A 35 -1.34 5.17 6.45
N THR A 36 -2.39 5.77 7.00
CA THR A 36 -3.73 5.19 7.06
C THR A 36 -4.71 6.21 6.49
N VAL A 37 -5.38 5.85 5.40
CA VAL A 37 -6.42 6.65 4.78
C VAL A 37 -7.77 6.09 5.18
N THR A 38 -8.64 6.96 5.68
CA THR A 38 -10.03 6.64 5.99
C THR A 38 -10.94 7.28 4.97
N ASN A 39 -11.84 6.47 4.40
CA ASN A 39 -12.94 6.93 3.57
C ASN A 39 -14.27 6.69 4.31
N LEU A 40 -15.24 7.59 4.09
CA LEU A 40 -16.62 7.42 4.51
C LEU A 40 -17.51 7.41 3.28
N ASN A 41 -18.21 6.31 3.03
CA ASN A 41 -19.03 6.09 1.83
C ASN A 41 -18.26 6.39 0.52
N GLY A 42 -16.98 6.00 0.48
CA GLY A 42 -16.10 6.24 -0.67
C GLY A 42 -15.49 7.65 -0.76
N PHE A 43 -15.90 8.58 0.11
CA PHE A 43 -15.29 9.91 0.19
C PHE A 43 -14.09 9.89 1.12
N PHE A 44 -12.95 10.40 0.66
CA PHE A 44 -11.79 10.65 1.52
C PHE A 44 -12.18 11.58 2.68
N VAL A 45 -11.92 11.15 3.91
CA VAL A 45 -12.19 11.99 5.10
C VAL A 45 -10.92 12.32 5.88
N THR A 46 -9.99 11.36 6.01
CA THR A 46 -8.81 11.53 6.87
C THR A 46 -7.62 10.77 6.30
N ILE A 47 -6.43 11.33 6.52
CA ILE A 47 -5.17 10.61 6.44
C ILE A 47 -4.36 10.80 7.72
N GLU A 48 -3.89 9.69 8.27
CA GLU A 48 -2.98 9.65 9.41
C GLU A 48 -1.63 9.12 8.95
N ARG A 49 -0.54 9.68 9.48
CA ARG A 49 0.83 9.34 9.11
C ARG A 49 1.68 9.18 10.35
N ASP A 50 2.47 8.12 10.38
CA ASP A 50 3.34 7.86 11.53
C ASP A 50 4.56 7.01 11.15
N CYS A 51 5.41 6.70 12.12
CA CYS A 51 6.38 5.60 12.02
C CYS A 51 5.89 4.39 12.84
N ALA A 52 6.31 3.18 12.46
CA ALA A 52 5.88 1.95 13.11
C ALA A 52 6.99 0.90 13.17
N VAL A 53 6.97 0.05 14.21
CA VAL A 53 7.91 -1.08 14.39
C VAL A 53 7.58 -2.22 13.42
N SER A 54 6.29 -2.50 13.24
CA SER A 54 5.73 -3.45 12.28
C SER A 54 4.61 -2.77 11.49
N CYS A 55 4.30 -3.29 10.31
CA CYS A 55 3.29 -2.68 9.47
C CYS A 55 2.63 -3.75 8.57
N GLU A 56 1.31 -3.87 8.68
CA GLU A 56 0.49 -4.76 7.86
C GLU A 56 -0.32 -3.90 6.88
N GLU A 57 -0.03 -4.06 5.58
CA GLU A 57 -0.76 -3.36 4.53
C GLU A 57 -2.09 -4.06 4.25
N GLY A 58 -3.12 -3.27 3.98
CA GLY A 58 -4.45 -3.81 3.69
C GLY A 58 -5.50 -2.72 3.66
N CYS A 59 -6.68 -3.08 3.18
CA CYS A 59 -7.87 -2.26 3.29
C CYS A 59 -8.93 -3.07 4.01
N GLU A 60 -9.51 -2.49 5.05
CA GLU A 60 -10.62 -3.06 5.80
C GLU A 60 -11.84 -2.16 5.65
N GLU A 61 -13.01 -2.76 5.46
CA GLU A 61 -14.28 -2.06 5.38
C GLU A 61 -15.18 -2.49 6.55
N ARG A 62 -15.83 -1.52 7.19
CA ARG A 62 -16.73 -1.74 8.31
C ARG A 62 -17.93 -0.79 8.28
N GLY A 63 -19.05 -1.19 8.88
CA GLY A 63 -20.22 -0.34 9.11
C GLY A 63 -21.53 -0.90 8.57
N TYR A 64 -22.63 -0.25 8.94
CA TYR A 64 -24.01 -0.63 8.57
C TYR A 64 -24.77 0.61 8.10
N GLY A 65 -24.69 0.92 6.80
CA GLY A 65 -25.32 2.11 6.19
C GLY A 65 -24.42 3.36 6.12
N LEU A 66 -23.37 3.41 6.94
CA LEU A 66 -22.22 4.28 6.77
C LEU A 66 -20.97 3.38 6.68
N PHE A 67 -20.37 3.33 5.49
CA PHE A 67 -19.23 2.45 5.21
C PHE A 67 -17.92 3.20 5.46
N TYR A 68 -17.15 2.72 6.42
CA TYR A 68 -15.80 3.19 6.67
C TYR A 68 -14.83 2.24 6.00
N THR A 69 -14.02 2.76 5.08
CA THR A 69 -12.92 2.01 4.48
C THR A 69 -11.61 2.57 5.01
N GLU A 70 -10.84 1.77 5.71
CA GLU A 70 -9.52 2.12 6.22
C GLU A 70 -8.45 1.36 5.44
N CYS A 71 -7.60 2.09 4.73
CA CYS A 71 -6.50 1.52 3.97
C CYS A 71 -5.17 1.93 4.57
N ARG A 72 -4.32 0.95 4.85
CA ARG A 72 -2.99 1.13 5.43
C ARG A 72 -1.89 0.81 4.42
N ARG A 73 -0.90 1.70 4.32
CA ARG A 73 0.29 1.54 3.49
C ARG A 73 1.57 1.71 4.29
N CYS A 74 2.57 0.96 3.88
CA CYS A 74 3.86 0.86 4.56
C CYS A 74 5.00 1.06 3.56
N CYS A 75 6.01 1.81 3.98
CA CYS A 75 7.24 1.99 3.22
C CYS A 75 8.41 2.23 4.19
N ARG A 76 9.65 2.26 3.70
CA ARG A 76 10.87 2.32 4.55
C ARG A 76 11.76 3.53 4.29
N GLU A 77 11.49 4.25 3.22
CA GLU A 77 12.27 5.43 2.83
C GLU A 77 11.82 6.66 3.63
N SER A 78 12.64 7.70 3.67
CA SER A 78 12.26 8.92 4.38
C SER A 78 11.09 9.60 3.66
N LEU A 79 10.06 10.01 4.41
CA LEU A 79 8.89 10.76 3.91
C LEU A 79 8.07 10.03 2.82
N CYS A 80 8.20 8.71 2.69
CA CYS A 80 7.56 7.93 1.61
C CYS A 80 6.08 7.62 1.83
N ASN A 81 5.53 7.89 3.01
CA ASN A 81 4.14 7.56 3.39
C ASN A 81 3.14 8.61 2.87
N GLU A 82 3.25 8.92 1.58
CA GLU A 82 2.39 9.86 0.89
C GLU A 82 1.05 9.23 0.46
N PHE A 83 0.12 10.10 0.07
CA PHE A 83 -1.14 9.69 -0.55
C PHE A 83 -1.08 9.96 -2.05
N ASP A 84 -1.03 8.89 -2.84
CA ASP A 84 -0.95 8.92 -4.31
C ASP A 84 -2.34 8.77 -4.99
N GLY A 85 -3.41 9.03 -4.24
CA GLY A 85 -4.78 9.04 -4.77
C GLY A 85 -5.31 7.64 -5.10
N ALA A 86 -5.76 7.43 -6.33
CA ALA A 86 -6.42 6.18 -6.73
C ALA A 86 -5.52 4.94 -6.64
N LEU A 87 -4.20 5.11 -6.78
CA LEU A 87 -3.23 4.01 -6.67
C LEU A 87 -3.13 3.49 -5.23
N TYR A 88 -3.36 4.36 -4.24
CA TYR A 88 -3.28 4.05 -2.82
C TYR A 88 -4.17 2.88 -2.42
N TYR A 89 -5.31 2.71 -3.07
CA TYR A 89 -6.30 1.68 -2.74
C TYR A 89 -6.03 0.32 -3.42
N ARG A 90 -5.07 0.24 -4.36
CA ARG A 90 -4.82 -1.01 -5.09
C ARG A 90 -4.13 -2.04 -4.21
N PRO A 91 -4.61 -3.28 -4.08
CA PRO A 91 -3.90 -4.30 -3.32
C PRO A 91 -2.47 -4.43 -3.86
N LYS A 92 -1.46 -4.34 -2.97
CA LYS A 92 -0.10 -4.73 -3.35
C LYS A 92 -0.18 -6.24 -3.54
N SER A 93 -0.14 -6.67 -4.78
CA SER A 93 -0.40 -8.06 -5.17
C SER A 93 0.34 -9.03 -4.24
N ALA A 94 -0.37 -10.07 -3.78
CA ALA A 94 0.30 -11.28 -3.33
C ALA A 94 1.25 -11.70 -4.46
N ARG A 95 2.54 -11.86 -4.18
CA ARG A 95 3.52 -12.35 -5.15
C ARG A 95 2.87 -13.53 -5.89
N ALA A 96 2.65 -13.40 -7.19
CA ALA A 96 2.11 -14.50 -7.98
C ALA A 96 3.13 -15.64 -7.96
N VAL A 97 2.93 -16.62 -7.07
CA VAL A 97 3.69 -17.87 -7.03
C VAL A 97 3.19 -18.75 -8.18
N LEU A 98 3.33 -18.29 -9.42
CA LEU A 98 2.89 -19.03 -10.61
C LEU A 98 4.07 -19.56 -11.44
N SER A 99 5.32 -19.30 -11.06
CA SER A 99 6.46 -19.65 -11.92
C SER A 99 7.02 -21.07 -11.73
N ASN A 100 6.82 -21.73 -10.59
CA ASN A 100 7.56 -22.97 -10.29
C ASN A 100 6.81 -24.27 -10.63
N PHE A 101 5.47 -24.25 -10.71
CA PHE A 101 4.69 -25.45 -11.02
C PHE A 101 4.75 -25.85 -12.50
N TYR A 102 4.73 -24.87 -13.42
CA TYR A 102 4.80 -25.15 -14.85
C TYR A 102 6.14 -25.76 -15.28
N ILE A 103 7.25 -25.33 -14.65
CA ILE A 103 8.59 -25.87 -14.93
C ILE A 103 8.70 -27.34 -14.45
N ALA A 104 8.11 -27.66 -13.30
CA ALA A 104 8.11 -29.04 -12.80
C ALA A 104 7.29 -29.98 -13.69
N ILE A 105 6.12 -29.55 -14.16
CA ILE A 105 5.25 -30.34 -15.04
C ILE A 105 5.91 -30.58 -16.41
N THR A 106 6.53 -29.57 -17.01
CA THR A 106 7.23 -29.74 -18.30
C THR A 106 8.43 -30.67 -18.17
N PHE A 107 9.19 -30.59 -17.07
CA PHE A 107 10.30 -31.50 -16.81
C PHE A 107 9.82 -32.95 -16.63
N PHE A 108 8.72 -33.15 -15.89
CA PHE A 108 8.15 -34.50 -15.69
C PHE A 108 7.63 -35.11 -16.99
N LEU A 109 6.95 -34.33 -17.84
CA LEU A 109 6.48 -34.77 -19.16
C LEU A 109 7.66 -35.08 -20.11
N LEU A 110 8.72 -34.26 -20.11
CA LEU A 110 9.92 -34.52 -20.90
C LEU A 110 10.63 -35.81 -20.45
N CYS A 111 10.71 -36.08 -19.14
CA CYS A 111 11.26 -37.32 -18.61
C CYS A 111 10.39 -38.54 -18.93
N PHE A 112 9.07 -38.40 -18.96
CA PHE A 112 8.17 -39.50 -19.33
C PHE A 112 8.29 -39.85 -20.82
N LEU A 113 8.35 -38.83 -21.69
CA LEU A 113 8.48 -39.02 -23.14
C LEU A 113 9.84 -39.61 -23.53
N SER A 114 10.91 -39.31 -22.80
CA SER A 114 12.24 -39.90 -23.07
C SER A 114 12.35 -41.36 -22.64
N ARG A 115 11.52 -41.84 -21.69
CA ARG A 115 11.46 -43.26 -21.29
C ARG A 115 10.59 -44.14 -22.19
N ILE A 116 9.74 -43.57 -23.03
CA ILE A 116 8.87 -44.33 -23.97
C ILE A 116 9.60 -44.64 -25.30
N ARG A 117 10.73 -43.97 -25.57
CA ARG A 117 11.53 -44.16 -26.80
C ARG A 117 12.66 -45.19 -26.69
N VAL A 118 12.63 -46.09 -25.70
CA VAL A 118 13.53 -47.25 -25.60
C VAL A 118 12.72 -48.53 -25.70
#